data_AF-A0A7C5BA39-F1
#
_entry.id   AF-A0A7C5BA39-F1
#
_cell.length_a   1.000
_cell.length_b   1.000
_cell.length_c   1.000
_cell.angle_alpha   90.00
_cell.angle_beta   90.00
_cell.angle_gamma   90.00
#
_symmetry.space_group_name_H-M   'P 1'
#
loop_
_entity.id
_entity.type
_entity.pdbx_description
1 polymer ?
#
loop_
_entity_poly.entity_id
_entity_poly.type
_entity_poly.pdbx_seq_one_letter_code
_entity_poly.pdbx_strand_id
1 'polypeptide(L)'
;MYPDEYVIGKFGTGSPEKLTKVVVFHIDDKNKLKGLVKKVRNVLQKIGLLSIVKITRGCSNPYEYLFGPSKKWKRIIAPLYPERIPEVIKRVRKMIYFSS
;
A
#
# COMPACT_ATOMS: atom_id res chain seq x y z
N MET A 1 -24.99 7.24 0.82
CA MET A 1 -23.72 7.93 1.12
C MET A 1 -23.15 7.32 2.40
N TYR A 2 -21.83 7.44 2.64
CA TYR A 2 -21.14 6.92 3.84
C TYR A 2 -20.47 8.07 4.59
N PRO A 3 -21.23 8.88 5.37
CA PRO A 3 -20.74 10.15 5.92
C PRO A 3 -19.71 9.97 7.05
N ASP A 4 -19.77 8.87 7.80
CA ASP A 4 -18.89 8.61 8.96
C ASP A 4 -17.67 7.73 8.60
N GLU A 5 -17.44 7.48 7.31
CA GLU A 5 -16.36 6.63 6.83
C GLU A 5 -15.28 7.43 6.13
N TYR A 6 -14.07 7.40 6.70
CA TYR A 6 -12.91 8.05 6.13
C TYR A 6 -11.99 7.02 5.47
N VAL A 7 -11.56 7.34 4.26
CA VAL A 7 -10.52 6.60 3.52
C VAL A 7 -9.36 7.55 3.24
N ILE A 8 -8.14 7.05 3.40
CA ILE A 8 -6.93 7.80 3.05
C ILE A 8 -6.50 7.35 1.66
N GLY A 9 -6.08 8.28 0.82
CA GLY A 9 -5.83 7.97 -0.57
C GLY A 9 -5.18 9.08 -1.38
N LYS A 10 -5.09 8.85 -2.69
CA LYS A 10 -4.59 9.81 -3.67
C LYS A 10 -5.49 9.79 -4.90
N PHE A 11 -5.70 10.94 -5.51
CA PHE A 11 -6.30 11.05 -6.84
C PHE A 11 -5.27 11.63 -7.80
N GLY A 12 -5.09 11.01 -8.97
CA GLY A 12 -4.15 11.52 -9.96
C GLY A 12 -3.72 10.51 -10.99
N THR A 13 -2.59 10.75 -11.61
CA THR A 13 -1.95 9.88 -12.61
C THR A 13 -0.54 9.52 -12.15
N GLY A 14 -0.05 8.35 -12.58
CA GLY A 14 1.32 7.91 -12.31
C GLY A 14 2.38 8.61 -13.16
N SER A 15 2.00 9.27 -14.26
CA SER A 15 2.90 10.17 -15.01
C SER A 15 2.11 11.27 -15.74
N PRO A 16 2.67 12.47 -15.91
CA PRO A 16 1.96 13.64 -16.47
C PRO A 16 1.39 13.39 -17.87
N GLU A 17 2.14 12.67 -18.71
CA GLU A 17 1.77 12.30 -20.08
C GLU A 17 0.64 11.26 -20.17
N LYS A 18 0.23 10.62 -19.06
CA LYS A 18 -0.91 9.68 -19.07
C LYS A 18 -2.23 10.40 -18.79
N LEU A 19 -3.18 10.24 -19.71
CA LEU A 19 -4.56 10.73 -19.55
C LEU A 19 -5.36 9.98 -18.47
N THR A 20 -4.94 8.76 -18.12
CA THR A 20 -5.64 7.95 -17.11
C THR A 20 -5.48 8.55 -15.71
N LYS A 21 -6.61 8.93 -15.11
CA LYS A 21 -6.67 9.27 -13.68
C LYS A 21 -7.16 8.07 -12.88
N VAL A 22 -6.63 7.91 -11.68
CA VAL A 22 -6.99 6.85 -10.73
C VAL A 22 -7.28 7.46 -9.36
N VAL A 23 -8.22 6.85 -8.64
CA VAL A 23 -8.41 7.05 -7.20
C VAL A 23 -7.78 5.86 -6.49
N VAL A 24 -6.79 6.12 -5.66
CA VAL A 24 -6.07 5.12 -4.86
C VAL A 24 -6.55 5.23 -3.43
N PHE A 25 -6.91 4.10 -2.83
CA PHE A 25 -7.23 4.01 -1.40
C PHE A 25 -6.15 3.19 -0.69
N HIS A 26 -5.58 3.73 0.39
CA HIS A 26 -4.67 3.02 1.27
C HIS A 26 -5.48 2.33 2.37
N ILE A 27 -5.37 1.00 2.44
CA ILE A 27 -6.05 0.19 3.44
C ILE A 27 -5.11 -0.90 3.97
N ASP A 28 -4.90 -0.86 5.29
CA ASP A 28 -4.05 -1.83 6.00
C ASP A 28 -4.87 -2.99 6.61
N ASP A 29 -6.20 -2.85 6.68
CA ASP A 29 -7.12 -3.84 7.23
C ASP A 29 -7.87 -4.61 6.13
N LYS A 30 -7.74 -5.94 6.13
CA LYS A 30 -8.37 -6.83 5.12
C LYS A 30 -9.90 -6.81 5.15
N ASN A 31 -10.52 -6.64 6.32
CA ASN A 31 -11.97 -6.58 6.46
C ASN A 31 -12.50 -5.24 5.94
N LYS A 32 -11.81 -4.13 6.26
CA LYS A 32 -12.11 -2.82 5.67
C LYS A 32 -11.94 -2.82 4.15
N LEU A 33 -10.92 -3.50 3.62
CA LEU A 33 -10.71 -3.65 2.17
C LEU A 33 -11.90 -4.34 1.49
N LYS A 34 -12.37 -5.48 2.04
CA LYS A 34 -13.53 -6.20 1.49
C LYS A 34 -14.78 -5.32 1.48
N GLY A 35 -15.02 -4.61 2.57
CA GLY A 35 -16.14 -3.66 2.67
C GLY A 35 -16.04 -2.55 1.62
N LEU A 36 -14.88 -1.90 1.50
CA LEU A 36 -14.66 -0.83 0.53
C LEU A 36 -14.82 -1.31 -0.92
N VAL A 37 -14.27 -2.47 -1.27
CA VAL A 37 -14.37 -3.03 -2.63
C VAL A 37 -15.83 -3.23 -3.05
N LYS A 38 -16.68 -3.73 -2.14
CA LYS A 38 -18.12 -3.88 -2.39
C LYS A 38 -18.79 -2.52 -2.65
N LYS A 39 -18.45 -1.51 -1.84
CA LYS A 39 -19.00 -0.14 -1.95
C LYS A 39 -18.59 0.52 -3.27
N VAL A 40 -17.31 0.43 -3.63
CA VAL A 40 -16.78 0.98 -4.88
C VAL A 40 -17.46 0.33 -6.08
N ARG A 41 -17.60 -1.00 -6.10
CA ARG A 41 -18.32 -1.70 -7.18
C ARG A 41 -19.77 -1.25 -7.32
N ASN A 42 -20.49 -1.12 -6.21
CA ASN A 42 -21.87 -0.62 -6.23
C ASN A 42 -21.97 0.80 -6.78
N VAL A 43 -21.01 1.68 -6.45
CA VAL A 43 -20.99 3.05 -7.00
C VAL A 43 -20.70 3.04 -8.50
N LEU A 44 -19.68 2.30 -8.94
CA LEU A 44 -19.31 2.17 -10.36
C LEU A 44 -20.50 1.65 -11.19
N GLN A 45 -21.23 0.66 -10.68
CA GLN A 45 -22.43 0.15 -11.33
C GLN A 45 -23.53 1.22 -11.45
N LYS A 46 -23.77 2.00 -10.39
CA LYS A 46 -24.80 3.06 -10.39
C LYS A 46 -24.52 4.19 -11.37
N ILE A 47 -23.24 4.49 -11.62
CA ILE A 47 -22.82 5.53 -12.56
C ILE A 47 -22.54 4.99 -13.98
N GLY A 48 -22.88 3.72 -14.24
CA GLY A 48 -22.73 3.10 -15.57
C GLY A 48 -21.28 2.89 -16.01
N LEU A 49 -20.31 2.98 -15.09
CA LEU A 49 -18.90 2.79 -15.41
C LEU A 49 -18.51 1.32 -15.26
N LEU A 50 -18.14 0.68 -16.38
CA LEU A 50 -17.46 -0.61 -16.41
C LEU A 50 -15.96 -0.46 -16.11
N SER A 51 -15.62 0.17 -14.99
CA SER A 51 -14.22 0.36 -14.58
C SER A 51 -13.67 -0.87 -13.84
N ILE A 52 -12.38 -1.15 -14.04
CA ILE A 52 -11.68 -2.23 -13.37
C ILE A 52 -11.21 -1.76 -11.98
N VAL A 53 -11.78 -2.33 -10.92
CA VAL A 53 -11.22 -2.19 -9.57
C VAL A 53 -9.98 -3.06 -9.46
N LYS A 54 -8.79 -2.44 -9.40
CA LYS A 54 -7.52 -3.14 -9.18
C LYS A 54 -7.15 -3.10 -7.69
N ILE A 55 -6.81 -4.27 -7.15
CA ILE A 55 -6.30 -4.41 -5.79
C ILE A 55 -4.81 -4.71 -5.90
N THR A 56 -3.98 -3.73 -5.55
CA THR A 56 -2.53 -3.91 -5.42
C THR A 56 -2.19 -4.08 -3.95
N ARG A 57 -1.32 -5.03 -3.63
CA ARG A 57 -0.71 -5.07 -2.31
C ARG A 57 0.39 -4.02 -2.31
N GLY A 58 0.39 -3.14 -1.31
CA GLY A 58 1.53 -2.26 -1.08
C GLY A 58 2.81 -3.10 -0.96
N CYS A 59 3.95 -2.55 -1.35
CA CYS A 59 5.24 -3.21 -1.14
C CYS A 59 5.31 -3.67 0.32
N SER A 60 5.70 -4.93 0.54
CA SER A 60 5.98 -5.44 1.88
C SER A 60 6.89 -4.44 2.58
N ASN A 61 6.60 -4.14 3.84
CA ASN A 61 7.42 -3.20 4.58
C ASN A 61 8.88 -3.72 4.56
N PRO A 62 9.84 -2.93 4.06
CA PRO A 62 11.19 -3.41 3.77
C PRO A 62 11.90 -3.98 5.01
N TYR A 63 11.48 -3.55 6.20
CA TYR A 63 12.04 -4.03 7.44
C TYR A 63 11.37 -5.31 7.97
N GLU A 64 10.30 -5.82 7.34
CA GLU A 64 9.76 -7.15 7.68
C GLU A 64 10.80 -8.25 7.43
N TYR A 65 11.75 -8.01 6.53
CA TYR A 65 12.88 -8.91 6.34
C TYR A 65 13.75 -9.06 7.60
N LEU A 66 13.82 -8.03 8.45
CA LEU A 66 14.57 -8.01 9.71
C LEU A 66 13.72 -8.31 10.93
N PHE A 67 12.53 -7.70 11.02
CA PHE A 67 11.70 -7.70 12.22
C PHE A 67 10.49 -8.65 12.12
N GLY A 68 10.34 -9.35 11.00
CA GLY A 68 9.16 -10.16 10.74
C GLY A 68 7.89 -9.32 10.54
N PRO A 69 6.69 -9.92 10.62
CA PRO A 69 5.44 -9.25 10.28
C PRO A 69 5.19 -7.96 11.09
N SER A 70 4.92 -6.86 10.37
CA SER A 70 4.69 -5.52 10.95
C SER A 70 3.62 -5.45 12.04
N LYS A 71 2.61 -6.34 11.97
CA LYS A 71 1.55 -6.45 12.98
C LYS A 71 2.05 -6.83 14.38
N LYS A 72 3.24 -7.40 14.49
CA LYS A 72 3.85 -7.82 15.77
C LYS A 72 4.85 -6.80 16.32
N TRP A 73 5.07 -5.69 15.61
CA TRP A 73 6.08 -4.73 16.01
C TRP A 73 5.66 -3.95 17.25
N LYS A 74 6.65 -3.65 18.10
CA LYS A 74 6.53 -2.77 19.26
C LYS A 74 7.35 -1.50 18.99
N ARG A 75 7.14 -0.47 19.81
CA ARG A 75 7.91 0.80 19.73
C ARG A 75 9.43 0.56 19.73
N ILE A 76 9.89 -0.43 20.49
CA ILE A 76 11.27 -0.93 20.49
C ILE A 76 11.20 -2.43 20.31
N ILE A 77 11.90 -2.96 19.30
CA ILE A 77 11.93 -4.39 18.97
C ILE A 77 13.34 -4.75 18.49
N ALA A 78 13.86 -5.88 18.99
CA ALA A 78 15.10 -6.45 18.47
C ALA A 78 14.83 -7.09 17.10
N PRO A 79 15.80 -7.08 16.16
CA PRO A 79 15.67 -7.83 14.92
C PRO A 79 15.35 -9.30 15.21
N LEU A 80 14.30 -9.82 14.57
CA LEU A 80 13.95 -11.24 14.66
C LEU A 80 14.97 -12.09 13.89
N TYR A 81 15.56 -11.50 12.85
CA TYR A 81 16.55 -12.11 11.96
C TYR A 81 17.81 -11.23 11.88
N PRO A 82 18.61 -11.16 12.96
CA PRO A 82 19.80 -10.30 13.01
C PRO A 82 20.86 -10.67 11.96
N GLU A 83 20.91 -11.93 11.52
CA GLU A 83 21.82 -12.43 10.49
C GLU A 83 21.62 -11.75 9.13
N ARG A 84 20.44 -11.13 8.91
CA ARG A 84 20.09 -10.44 7.67
C ARG A 84 20.52 -8.97 7.63
N ILE A 85 20.99 -8.42 8.75
CA ILE A 85 21.41 -7.01 8.86
C ILE A 85 22.44 -6.63 7.79
N PRO A 86 23.51 -7.41 7.53
CA PRO A 86 24.52 -7.04 6.53
C PRO A 86 23.93 -6.87 5.12
N GLU A 87 22.99 -7.74 4.75
CA GLU A 87 22.32 -7.69 3.45
C GLU A 87 21.43 -6.45 3.31
N VAL A 88 20.65 -6.13 4.36
CA VAL A 88 19.80 -4.94 4.35
C VAL A 88 20.62 -3.67 4.24
N ILE A 89 21.72 -3.56 5.01
CA ILE A 89 22.63 -2.41 4.92
C ILE A 89 23.17 -2.29 3.49
N LYS A 90 23.58 -3.39 2.86
CA LYS A 90 24.06 -3.39 1.47
C LYS A 90 22.99 -2.89 0.49
N ARG A 91 21.74 -3.35 0.63
CA ARG A 91 20.61 -2.90 -0.22
C ARG A 91 20.29 -1.42 -0.01
N VAL A 92 20.23 -0.95 1.23
CA VAL A 92 19.97 0.46 1.58
C VAL A 92 21.06 1.35 1.00
N ARG A 93 22.34 0.98 1.17
CA ARG A 93 23.46 1.70 0.55
C ARG A 93 23.33 1.75 -0.97
N LYS A 94 22.96 0.64 -1.62
CA LYS A 94 22.74 0.64 -3.06
C LYS A 94 21.64 1.63 -3.48
N MET A 95 20.53 1.67 -2.76
CA MET A 95 19.44 2.61 -3.04
C MET A 95 19.83 4.07 -2.79
N ILE A 96 20.56 4.37 -1.72
CA ILE A 96 20.93 5.76 -1.40
C ILE A 96 22.00 6.28 -2.36
N TYR A 97 23.01 5.46 -2.68
CA TYR A 97 24.21 5.92 -3.40
C TYR A 97 24.21 5.61 -4.91
N PHE A 98 23.26 4.80 -5.41
CA PHE A 98 23.19 4.41 -6.82
C PHE A 98 21.79 4.60 -7.43
N SER A 99 20.95 5.47 -6.83
CA SER A 99 19.71 5.95 -7.46
C SER A 99 19.93 7.27 -8.22
N SER A 100 21.02 7.35 -8.97
CA SER A 100 21.35 8.47 -9.86
C SER A 100 21.55 7.94 -11.28
#